data_AF-A0A7Y8RLY0-F1
#
_entry.id   AF-A0A7Y8RLY0-F1
#
_cell.length_a   1.000
_cell.length_b   1.000
_cell.length_c   1.000
_cell.angle_alpha   90.00
_cell.angle_beta   90.00
_cell.angle_gamma   90.00
#
_symmetry.space_group_name_H-M   'P 1'
#
loop_
_entity.id
_entity.type
_entity.pdbx_description
1 polymer ?
#
loop_
_entity_poly.entity_id
_entity_poly.type
_entity_poly.pdbx_seq_one_letter_code
_entity_poly.pdbx_strand_id
1 'polypeptide(L)'
;MSDYSFNPPPTRRVAIIGGNRIPFARSNTVYAHDSNQDLLVAALQGLVDRYNLHGQRLGEFAAGAVIKHSRDFNLARESLLSTTLSPDTPAYDVQQACGTGLEAA
;
A
#
# COMPACT_ATOMS: atom_id res chain seq x y z
N MET A 1 39.67 13.62 21.44
CA MET A 1 38.54 13.52 20.50
C MET A 1 37.28 13.41 21.33
N SER A 2 36.38 14.38 21.18
CA SER A 2 35.17 14.56 21.99
C SER A 2 34.25 13.35 21.96
N ASP A 3 33.88 12.87 23.15
CA ASP A 3 32.74 11.99 23.39
C ASP A 3 31.46 12.69 22.90
N TYR A 4 30.97 12.28 21.73
CA TYR A 4 29.61 12.59 21.29
C TYR A 4 28.78 11.31 21.42
N SER A 5 28.15 11.13 22.58
CA SER A 5 27.06 10.19 22.74
C SER A 5 25.80 10.84 22.14
N PHE A 6 25.38 10.38 20.97
CA PHE A 6 24.11 10.78 20.39
C PHE A 6 22.97 10.14 21.18
N ASN A 7 22.23 10.95 21.94
CA ASN A 7 21.00 10.54 22.60
C ASN A 7 19.82 11.11 21.82
N PRO A 8 19.24 10.36 20.86
CA PRO A 8 18.13 10.87 20.09
C PRO A 8 16.93 11.18 21.00
N PRO A 9 16.14 12.21 20.67
CA PRO A 9 14.88 12.43 21.36
C PRO A 9 14.00 11.17 21.23
N PRO A 10 13.11 10.91 22.21
CA PRO A 10 12.24 9.74 22.17
C PRO A 10 11.42 9.74 20.88
N THR A 11 11.60 8.72 20.05
CA THR A 11 10.88 8.55 18.79
C THR A 11 9.40 8.30 19.06
N ARG A 12 8.52 8.90 18.25
CA ARG A 12 7.08 8.62 18.34
C ARG A 12 6.83 7.14 18.08
N ARG A 13 6.09 6.48 18.97
CA ARG A 13 5.70 5.07 18.79
C ARG A 13 4.81 4.91 17.55
N VAL A 14 5.07 3.84 16.81
CA VAL A 14 4.28 3.40 15.65
C VAL A 14 3.83 1.96 15.92
N ALA A 15 2.63 1.61 15.46
CA ALA A 15 2.06 0.28 15.64
C ALA A 15 1.36 -0.17 14.36
N ILE A 16 1.45 -1.47 14.07
CA ILE A 16 0.65 -2.11 13.02
C ILE A 16 -0.68 -2.49 13.64
N ILE A 17 -1.74 -1.81 13.22
CA ILE A 17 -3.10 -2.07 13.71
C ILE A 17 -3.69 -3.32 13.06
N GLY A 18 -3.24 -3.64 11.85
CA GLY A 18 -3.84 -4.67 11.05
C GLY A 18 -3.16 -4.93 9.73
N GLY A 19 -3.60 -5.98 9.05
CA GLY A 19 -3.12 -6.33 7.72
C GLY A 19 -3.99 -7.38 7.04
N ASN A 20 -3.93 -7.40 5.71
CA ASN A 20 -4.51 -8.44 4.88
C ASN A 20 -3.67 -8.61 3.60
N ARG A 21 -4.08 -9.55 2.75
CA ARG A 21 -3.54 -9.75 1.41
C ARG A 21 -4.52 -10.58 0.60
N ILE A 22 -4.39 -10.53 -0.72
CA ILE A 22 -4.94 -11.57 -1.59
C ILE A 22 -4.17 -12.90 -1.42
N PRO A 23 -4.76 -14.05 -1.76
CA PRO A 23 -4.03 -15.32 -1.88
C PRO A 23 -2.91 -15.20 -2.93
N PHE A 24 -1.71 -15.67 -2.61
CA PHE A 24 -0.65 -15.78 -3.61
C PHE A 24 -0.92 -16.98 -4.51
N ALA A 25 -0.88 -16.74 -5.82
CA ALA A 25 -1.11 -17.74 -6.84
C ALA A 25 0.10 -17.84 -7.79
N ARG A 26 0.23 -18.98 -8.46
CA ARG A 26 1.22 -19.15 -9.52
C ARG A 26 0.89 -18.21 -10.69
N SER A 27 1.89 -17.53 -11.24
CA SER A 27 1.71 -16.67 -12.43
C SER A 27 1.06 -17.43 -13.59
N ASN A 28 0.24 -16.74 -14.38
CA ASN A 28 -0.52 -17.30 -15.52
C ASN A 28 -1.53 -18.40 -15.11
N THR A 29 -2.11 -18.29 -13.92
CA THR A 29 -3.19 -19.20 -13.46
C THR A 29 -4.47 -18.42 -13.12
N VAL A 30 -4.91 -18.43 -11.87
CA VAL A 30 -6.21 -17.89 -11.44
C VAL A 30 -6.35 -16.38 -11.62
N TYR A 31 -5.24 -15.63 -11.63
CA TYR A 31 -5.22 -14.18 -11.87
C TYR A 31 -4.69 -13.82 -13.27
N ALA A 32 -4.67 -14.75 -14.22
CA ALA A 32 -4.04 -14.54 -15.52
C ALA A 32 -4.64 -13.38 -16.34
N HIS A 33 -5.86 -12.96 -16.01
CA HIS A 33 -6.59 -11.89 -16.71
C HIS A 33 -6.85 -10.68 -15.82
N ASP A 34 -6.37 -10.69 -14.57
CA ASP A 34 -6.51 -9.57 -13.65
C ASP A 34 -5.34 -8.60 -13.81
N SER A 35 -5.63 -7.31 -13.74
CA SER A 35 -4.60 -6.27 -13.74
C SER A 35 -3.96 -6.09 -12.36
N ASN A 36 -2.84 -5.38 -12.31
CA ASN A 36 -2.24 -4.98 -11.02
C ASN A 36 -3.23 -4.17 -10.17
N GLN A 37 -4.06 -3.33 -10.80
CA GLN A 37 -5.08 -2.54 -10.11
C GLN A 37 -6.15 -3.44 -9.52
N ASP A 38 -6.68 -4.42 -10.26
CA ASP A 38 -7.70 -5.35 -9.75
C ASP A 38 -7.22 -6.06 -8.48
N LEU A 39 -5.98 -6.55 -8.51
CA LEU A 39 -5.36 -7.25 -7.39
C LEU A 39 -5.08 -6.33 -6.19
N LEU A 40 -4.64 -5.09 -6.42
CA LEU A 40 -4.39 -4.12 -5.36
C LEU A 40 -5.69 -3.59 -4.75
N VAL A 41 -6.72 -3.36 -5.57
CA VAL A 41 -8.08 -3.00 -5.13
C VAL A 41 -8.67 -4.09 -4.26
N ALA A 42 -8.56 -5.36 -4.67
CA ALA A 42 -9.04 -6.48 -3.87
C ALA A 42 -8.35 -6.56 -2.49
N ALA A 43 -7.03 -6.31 -2.44
CA ALA A 43 -6.29 -6.23 -1.18
C ALA A 43 -6.77 -5.05 -0.32
N LEU A 44 -6.79 -3.83 -0.88
CA LEU A 44 -7.16 -2.62 -0.14
C LEU A 44 -8.62 -2.66 0.33
N GLN A 45 -9.57 -3.04 -0.53
CA GLN A 45 -10.98 -3.13 -0.16
C GLN A 45 -11.19 -4.17 0.95
N GLY A 46 -10.53 -5.32 0.89
CA GLY A 46 -10.60 -6.30 1.98
C GLY A 46 -10.04 -5.78 3.31
N LEU A 47 -9.13 -4.79 3.29
CA LEU A 47 -8.60 -4.14 4.49
C LEU A 47 -9.63 -3.14 5.01
N VAL A 48 -10.20 -2.34 4.10
CA VAL A 48 -11.28 -1.40 4.40
C VAL A 48 -12.46 -2.12 5.07
N ASP A 49 -12.91 -3.24 4.51
CA ASP A 49 -14.02 -4.04 5.04
C ASP A 49 -13.69 -4.59 6.42
N ARG A 50 -12.50 -5.19 6.57
CA ARG A 50 -12.06 -5.83 7.82
C ARG A 50 -11.97 -4.86 8.99
N TYR A 51 -11.55 -3.63 8.72
CA TYR A 51 -11.33 -2.61 9.73
C TYR A 51 -12.40 -1.50 9.73
N ASN A 52 -13.49 -1.69 8.97
CA ASN A 52 -14.61 -0.76 8.84
C ASN A 52 -14.17 0.68 8.49
N LEU A 53 -13.30 0.82 7.49
CA LEU A 53 -12.72 2.10 7.07
C LEU A 53 -13.52 2.79 5.95
N HIS A 54 -14.75 2.37 5.70
CA HIS A 54 -15.58 2.93 4.63
C HIS A 54 -15.78 4.44 4.80
N GLY A 55 -15.54 5.20 3.72
CA GLY A 55 -15.63 6.65 3.69
C GLY A 55 -14.60 7.39 4.55
N GLN A 56 -13.69 6.67 5.24
CA GLN A 56 -12.70 7.30 6.10
C GLN A 56 -11.58 7.93 5.26
N ARG A 57 -11.17 9.13 5.67
CA ARG A 57 -9.97 9.77 5.13
C ARG A 57 -8.76 9.36 5.95
N LEU A 58 -7.82 8.67 5.32
CA LEU A 58 -6.56 8.30 5.95
C LEU A 58 -5.52 9.41 5.73
N GLY A 59 -4.44 9.34 6.50
CA GLY A 59 -3.30 10.25 6.32
C GLY A 59 -2.62 10.06 4.97
N GLU A 60 -2.47 8.81 4.52
CA GLU A 60 -1.79 8.45 3.28
C GLU A 60 -2.08 7.00 2.87
N PHE A 61 -1.96 6.71 1.57
CA PHE A 61 -1.90 5.36 1.02
C PHE A 61 -0.68 5.24 0.08
N ALA A 62 0.37 4.57 0.56
CA ALA A 62 1.54 4.23 -0.24
C ALA A 62 1.41 2.79 -0.77
N ALA A 63 1.64 2.60 -2.07
CA ALA A 63 1.65 1.27 -2.70
C ALA A 63 2.51 1.26 -3.96
N GLY A 64 2.67 0.10 -4.58
CA GLY A 64 3.38 0.03 -5.86
C GLY A 64 3.56 -1.38 -6.39
N ALA A 65 4.13 -1.46 -7.59
CA ALA A 65 4.48 -2.70 -8.27
C ALA A 65 5.81 -2.55 -9.01
N VAL A 66 6.58 -3.63 -9.10
CA VAL A 66 7.86 -3.64 -9.82
C VAL A 66 7.66 -3.58 -11.33
N ILE A 67 6.64 -4.28 -11.84
CA ILE A 67 6.27 -4.29 -13.25
C ILE A 67 4.86 -3.73 -13.32
N LYS A 68 4.72 -2.56 -13.94
CA LYS A 68 3.43 -1.91 -14.18
C LYS A 68 3.32 -1.47 -15.63
N HIS A 69 2.13 -1.54 -16.19
CA HIS A 69 1.90 -0.99 -17.52
C HIS A 69 2.01 0.54 -17.44
N SER A 70 2.45 1.20 -18.51
CA SER A 70 2.46 2.67 -18.59
C SER A 70 1.11 3.36 -18.30
N ARG A 71 0.00 2.64 -18.41
CA ARG A 71 -1.35 3.14 -18.10
C ARG A 71 -1.60 3.17 -16.59
N ASP A 72 -0.89 2.32 -15.84
CA ASP A 72 -0.94 2.21 -14.37
C ASP A 72 0.11 3.14 -13.73
N PHE A 73 0.37 4.31 -14.32
CA PHE A 73 1.43 5.20 -13.84
C PHE A 73 1.17 5.69 -12.40
N ASN A 74 -0.12 5.82 -12.04
CA ASN A 74 -0.63 6.22 -10.73
C ASN A 74 -1.43 5.07 -10.07
N LEU A 75 -0.85 3.87 -10.06
CA LEU A 75 -1.50 2.63 -9.62
C LEU A 75 -2.11 2.77 -8.22
N ALA A 76 -1.39 3.41 -7.28
CA ALA A 76 -1.88 3.59 -5.91
C ALA A 76 -3.14 4.47 -5.88
N ARG A 77 -3.14 5.59 -6.60
CA ARG A 77 -4.27 6.51 -6.62
C ARG A 77 -5.51 5.91 -7.28
N GLU A 78 -5.34 5.29 -8.45
CA GLU A 78 -6.46 4.70 -9.17
C GLU A 78 -7.06 3.52 -8.40
N SER A 79 -6.23 2.74 -7.71
CA SER A 79 -6.69 1.68 -6.81
C SER A 79 -7.49 2.23 -5.64
N LEU A 80 -7.00 3.28 -4.96
CA LEU A 80 -7.73 3.90 -3.85
C LEU A 80 -9.10 4.44 -4.29
N LEU A 81 -9.16 5.12 -5.44
CA LEU A 81 -10.40 5.65 -6.02
C LEU A 81 -11.40 4.57 -6.43
N SER A 82 -10.93 3.33 -6.60
CA SER A 82 -11.75 2.16 -6.92
C SER A 82 -12.24 1.41 -5.68
N THR A 83 -12.00 1.94 -4.48
CA THR A 83 -12.50 1.37 -3.21
C THR A 83 -13.56 2.27 -2.57
N THR A 84 -14.10 1.81 -1.44
CA THR A 84 -15.02 2.62 -0.61
C THR A 84 -14.29 3.56 0.36
N LEU A 85 -12.96 3.70 0.30
CA LEU A 85 -12.22 4.65 1.13
C LEU A 85 -12.48 6.10 0.66
N SER A 86 -12.25 7.11 1.50
CA SER A 86 -12.45 8.49 1.08
C SER A 86 -11.51 8.86 -0.07
N PRO A 87 -12.02 9.48 -1.16
CA PRO A 87 -11.18 9.97 -2.26
C PRO A 87 -10.25 11.12 -1.84
N ASP A 88 -10.47 11.74 -0.68
CA ASP A 88 -9.61 12.79 -0.11
C ASP A 88 -8.35 12.24 0.58
N THR A 89 -8.19 10.92 0.62
CA THR A 89 -6.96 10.25 1.09
C THR A 89 -5.88 10.42 0.02
N PRO A 90 -4.72 11.03 0.33
CA PRO A 90 -3.62 11.13 -0.62
C PRO A 90 -3.00 9.76 -0.85
N ALA A 91 -2.51 9.53 -2.07
CA ALA A 91 -1.88 8.27 -2.45
C ALA A 91 -0.72 8.50 -3.42
N TYR A 92 0.31 7.65 -3.35
CA TYR A 92 1.45 7.72 -4.25
C TYR A 92 2.08 6.34 -4.49
N ASP A 93 2.75 6.23 -5.64
CA ASP A 93 3.48 5.03 -6.06
C ASP A 93 4.93 5.03 -5.50
N VAL A 94 5.34 3.91 -4.90
CA VAL A 94 6.75 3.60 -4.57
C VAL A 94 7.24 2.41 -5.38
N GLN A 95 8.56 2.33 -5.60
CA GLN A 95 9.16 1.18 -6.28
C GLN A 95 10.59 0.95 -5.82
N GLN A 96 10.86 -0.24 -5.28
CA GLN A 96 12.18 -0.66 -4.81
C GLN A 96 12.40 -2.16 -5.06
N ALA A 97 12.26 -2.60 -6.31
CA ALA A 97 12.35 -4.02 -6.70
C ALA A 97 11.55 -4.92 -5.71
N CYS A 98 12.15 -6.00 -5.23
CA CYS A 98 11.54 -6.91 -4.25
C CYS A 98 11.16 -6.22 -2.92
N GLY A 99 11.80 -5.10 -2.58
CA GLY A 99 11.57 -4.31 -1.38
C GLY A 99 10.43 -3.30 -1.49
N THR A 100 9.70 -3.23 -2.61
CA THR A 100 8.61 -2.25 -2.82
C THR A 100 7.56 -2.30 -1.71
N GLY A 101 7.15 -3.50 -1.27
CA GLY A 101 6.18 -3.63 -0.18
C GLY A 101 6.72 -3.21 1.19
N LEU A 102 8.04 -3.29 1.40
CA LEU A 102 8.69 -2.82 2.64
C LEU A 102 8.90 -1.30 2.61
N GLU A 103 9.20 -0.74 1.45
CA GLU A 103 9.34 0.72 1.27
C GLU A 103 8.01 1.46 1.48
N ALA A 104 6.89 0.78 1.25
CA ALA A 104 5.54 1.32 1.49
C ALA A 104 5.09 1.25 2.97
N ALA A 105 5.84 0.57 3.85
CA ALA A 105 5.42 0.19 5.20
C ALA A 105 5.96 1.10 6.32
#